data_AF-A0A2X2E395-F1
#
_entry.id   AF-A0A2X2E395-F1
#
_cell.length_a   1.000
_cell.length_b   1.000
_cell.length_c   1.000
_cell.angle_alpha   90.00
_cell.angle_beta   90.00
_cell.angle_gamma   90.00
#
_symmetry.space_group_name_H-M   'P 1'
#
loop_
_entity.id
_entity.type
_entity.pdbx_description
1 polymer ?
#
loop_
_entity_poly.entity_id
_entity_poly.type
_entity_poly.pdbx_seq_one_letter_code
_entity_poly.pdbx_strand_id
1 'polypeptide(L)'
;MMKAGTPEKVDLNPIGTGPFQLQQYQKDSRILYKANDKYWGKKPDIDRLVFSITPDASVRYAKLQKNECQAMPYPNPADIAKMKQNKDIQLLEQPGLNVGYISFNVEKKTAR
;
A
#
# COMPACT_ATOMS: atom_id res chain seq x y z
N MET A 1 17.72 21.85 2.20
CA MET A 1 16.92 22.26 1.03
C MET A 1 16.74 23.77 0.92
N MET A 2 16.48 24.52 2.00
CA MET A 2 16.37 25.99 1.99
C MET A 2 17.54 26.73 1.31
N LYS A 3 18.78 26.38 1.66
CA LYS A 3 19.98 26.98 1.06
C LYS A 3 20.15 26.71 -0.45
N ALA A 4 19.47 25.68 -0.97
CA ALA A 4 19.50 25.31 -2.38
C ALA A 4 18.30 25.89 -3.18
N GLY A 5 17.45 26.70 -2.56
CA GLY A 5 16.31 27.35 -3.21
C GLY A 5 15.14 26.43 -3.56
N THR A 6 15.15 25.16 -3.12
CA THR A 6 14.11 24.16 -3.44
C THR A 6 13.51 23.54 -2.16
N PRO A 7 12.84 24.33 -1.29
CA PRO A 7 12.27 23.85 -0.04
C PRO A 7 11.25 22.71 -0.22
N GLU A 8 10.42 22.77 -1.26
CA GLU A 8 9.37 21.79 -1.61
C GLU A 8 9.90 20.37 -1.84
N LYS A 9 11.20 20.23 -2.15
CA LYS A 9 11.82 18.91 -2.30
C LYS A 9 11.83 18.10 -1.02
N VAL A 10 11.70 18.72 0.16
CA VAL A 10 11.56 18.01 1.44
C VAL A 10 10.28 17.17 1.45
N ASP A 11 9.19 17.69 0.88
CA ASP A 11 7.89 17.03 0.87
C ASP A 11 7.81 15.95 -0.22
N LEU A 12 8.49 16.17 -1.36
CA LEU A 12 8.45 15.28 -2.52
C LEU A 12 9.49 14.16 -2.49
N ASN A 13 10.63 14.38 -1.81
CA ASN A 13 11.72 13.41 -1.71
C ASN A 13 11.92 13.01 -0.25
N PRO A 14 11.12 12.04 0.26
CA PRO A 14 11.13 11.69 1.67
C PRO A 14 12.49 11.14 2.09
N ILE A 15 13.07 11.76 3.12
CA ILE A 15 14.27 11.28 3.81
C ILE A 15 13.84 10.88 5.23
N GLY A 16 13.66 9.58 5.44
CA GLY A 16 13.23 9.01 6.72
C GLY A 16 14.27 8.11 7.37
N THR A 17 14.02 7.75 8.63
CA THR A 17 14.85 6.83 9.44
C THR A 17 14.30 5.40 9.46
N GLY A 18 13.31 5.09 8.60
CA GLY A 18 12.65 3.80 8.54
C GLY A 18 13.49 2.69 7.89
N PRO A 19 12.97 1.44 7.89
CA PRO A 19 13.67 0.27 7.36
C PRO A 19 13.87 0.28 5.83
N PHE A 20 13.08 1.09 5.11
CA PHE A 20 13.14 1.22 3.66
C PHE A 20 13.29 2.68 3.25
N GLN A 21 13.99 2.91 2.15
CA GLN A 21 14.18 4.22 1.52
C GLN A 21 13.48 4.23 0.17
N LEU A 22 12.77 5.33 -0.14
CA LEU A 22 12.19 5.54 -1.46
C LEU A 22 13.32 5.60 -2.49
N GLN A 23 13.23 4.75 -3.52
CA GLN A 23 14.17 4.72 -4.63
C GLN A 23 13.57 5.33 -5.90
N GLN A 24 12.31 5.01 -6.20
CA GLN A 24 11.60 5.58 -7.35
C GLN A 24 10.10 5.60 -7.08
N TYR A 25 9.43 6.66 -7.54
CA TYR A 25 7.98 6.70 -7.64
C TYR A 25 7.57 6.97 -9.08
N GLN A 26 6.73 6.09 -9.63
CA GLN A 26 6.02 6.33 -10.88
C GLN A 26 4.54 6.46 -10.54
N LYS A 27 4.01 7.67 -10.73
CA LYS A 27 2.65 8.04 -10.38
C LYS A 27 1.65 7.02 -10.93
N ASP A 28 0.75 6.57 -10.06
CA ASP A 28 -0.34 5.64 -10.35
C ASP A 28 0.09 4.27 -10.93
N SER A 29 1.39 3.95 -10.90
CA SER A 29 1.96 2.73 -11.48
C SER A 29 2.75 1.90 -10.48
N ARG A 30 3.87 2.44 -9.97
CA ARG A 30 4.75 1.70 -9.06
C ARG A 30 5.48 2.57 -8.05
N ILE A 31 5.76 1.98 -6.89
CA ILE A 31 6.67 2.54 -5.89
C ILE A 31 7.78 1.52 -5.64
N LEU A 32 9.03 1.94 -5.81
CA LEU A 32 10.20 1.12 -5.56
C LEU A 32 10.92 1.64 -4.32
N TYR A 33 11.13 0.75 -3.36
CA TYR A 33 11.94 0.98 -2.19
C TYR A 33 13.14 0.05 -2.16
N LYS A 34 14.22 0.51 -1.54
CA LYS A 34 15.39 -0.29 -1.17
C LYS A 34 15.52 -0.37 0.34
N ALA A 35 16.08 -1.45 0.86
CA ALA A 35 16.41 -1.54 2.29
C ALA A 35 17.35 -0.41 2.71
N ASN A 36 17.15 0.12 3.91
CA ASN A 36 18.00 1.14 4.50
C ASN A 36 19.15 0.47 5.28
N ASP A 37 20.36 0.47 4.71
CA ASP A 37 21.54 -0.12 5.38
C ASP A 37 21.94 0.62 6.68
N LYS A 38 21.41 1.83 6.90
CA LYS A 38 21.62 2.62 8.12
C LYS A 38 20.41 2.56 9.06
N TYR A 39 19.50 1.61 8.86
CA TYR A 39 18.37 1.44 9.77
C TYR A 39 18.87 1.03 11.15
N TRP A 40 18.32 1.67 12.18
CA TRP A 40 18.76 1.48 13.57
C TRP A 40 18.24 0.19 14.20
N GLY A 41 17.20 -0.42 13.61
CA GLY A 41 16.59 -1.67 14.08
C GLY A 41 17.09 -2.90 13.32
N LYS A 42 16.32 -4.00 13.41
CA LYS A 42 16.61 -5.20 12.61
C LYS A 42 16.47 -4.86 11.12
N LYS A 43 17.52 -5.15 10.34
CA LYS A 43 17.47 -5.01 8.88
C LYS A 43 16.34 -5.88 8.30
N PRO A 44 15.55 -5.38 7.34
CA PRO A 44 14.55 -6.20 6.67
C PRO A 44 15.17 -7.43 6.02
N ASP A 45 14.42 -8.53 6.02
CA ASP A 45 14.85 -9.78 5.38
C ASP A 45 14.78 -9.70 3.83
N ILE A 46 14.30 -8.58 3.27
CA ILE A 46 14.23 -8.30 1.83
C ILE A 46 14.98 -7.00 1.48
N ASP A 47 15.73 -7.02 0.38
CA ASP A 47 16.50 -5.85 -0.07
C ASP A 47 15.66 -4.84 -0.88
N ARG A 48 14.57 -5.31 -1.51
CA ARG A 48 13.69 -4.51 -2.35
C ARG A 48 12.24 -4.75 -2.01
N LEU A 49 11.49 -3.66 -1.93
CA LEU A 49 10.04 -3.68 -1.74
C LEU A 49 9.40 -2.92 -2.91
N VAL A 50 8.48 -3.57 -3.62
CA VAL A 50 7.81 -3.03 -4.79
C VAL A 50 6.32 -2.97 -4.53
N PHE A 51 5.74 -1.78 -4.65
CA PHE A 51 4.29 -1.62 -4.69
C PHE A 51 3.89 -1.54 -6.16
N SER A 52 3.15 -2.55 -6.65
CA SER A 52 2.45 -2.50 -7.93
C SER A 52 1.05 -1.93 -7.70
N ILE A 53 0.82 -0.68 -8.09
CA ILE A 53 -0.45 0.01 -7.85
C ILE A 53 -1.52 -0.65 -8.73
N THR A 54 -2.42 -1.41 -8.10
CA THR A 54 -3.44 -2.22 -8.78
C THR A 54 -4.80 -1.97 -8.10
N PRO A 55 -5.58 -0.97 -8.57
CA PRO A 55 -6.82 -0.56 -7.90
C PRO A 55 -7.92 -1.63 -7.92
N ASP A 56 -7.99 -2.42 -8.99
CA ASP A 56 -9.00 -3.48 -9.15
C ASP A 56 -8.66 -4.71 -8.30
N ALA A 57 -9.61 -5.15 -7.46
CA ALA A 57 -9.42 -6.27 -6.54
C ALA A 57 -9.30 -7.63 -7.25
N SER A 58 -10.03 -7.82 -8.36
CA SER A 58 -9.98 -9.04 -9.17
C SER A 58 -8.62 -9.17 -9.85
N VAL A 59 -8.06 -8.06 -10.35
CA VAL A 59 -6.71 -8.03 -10.92
C VAL A 59 -5.65 -8.26 -9.85
N ARG A 60 -5.80 -7.70 -8.63
CA ARG A 60 -4.91 -8.02 -7.51
C ARG A 60 -4.90 -9.52 -7.22
N TYR A 61 -6.07 -10.14 -7.17
CA TYR A 61 -6.18 -11.57 -6.90
C TYR A 61 -5.56 -12.42 -8.01
N ALA A 62 -5.79 -12.07 -9.29
CA ALA A 62 -5.15 -12.74 -10.41
C ALA A 62 -3.62 -12.65 -10.37
N LYS A 63 -3.06 -11.50 -9.98
CA LYS A 63 -1.61 -11.33 -9.78
C LYS A 63 -1.07 -12.19 -8.65
N LEU A 64 -1.78 -12.28 -7.53
CA LEU A 64 -1.41 -13.14 -6.41
C LEU A 64 -1.39 -14.62 -6.84
N GLN A 65 -2.41 -15.08 -7.57
CA GLN A 65 -2.47 -16.45 -8.09
C GLN A 65 -1.33 -16.77 -9.08
N LYS A 66 -0.85 -15.78 -9.84
CA LYS A 66 0.29 -15.92 -10.75
C LYS A 66 1.65 -15.66 -10.08
N ASN A 67 1.66 -15.40 -8.77
CA ASN A 67 2.84 -15.00 -8.01
C ASN A 67 3.55 -13.74 -8.57
N GLU A 68 2.81 -12.87 -9.28
CA GLU A 68 3.28 -11.54 -9.70
C GLU A 68 3.32 -10.56 -8.51
N CYS A 69 2.56 -10.85 -7.45
CA CYS A 69 2.69 -10.23 -6.13
C CYS A 69 2.55 -11.28 -5.03
N GLN A 70 3.15 -11.00 -3.87
CA GLN A 70 3.15 -11.91 -2.71
C GLN A 70 2.15 -11.48 -1.62
N ALA A 71 1.59 -10.27 -1.73
CA ALA A 71 0.58 -9.76 -0.81
C ALA A 71 -0.39 -8.82 -1.54
N MET A 72 -1.66 -8.84 -1.14
CA MET A 72 -2.67 -7.88 -1.57
C MET A 72 -3.61 -7.50 -0.42
N PRO A 73 -4.04 -6.24 -0.33
CA PRO A 73 -5.09 -5.83 0.60
C PRO A 73 -6.49 -5.91 -0.05
N TYR A 74 -7.51 -5.89 0.80
CA TYR A 74 -8.92 -5.71 0.45
C TYR A 74 -9.38 -6.65 -0.69
N PRO A 75 -9.39 -7.98 -0.48
CA PRO A 75 -9.95 -8.91 -1.45
C PRO A 75 -11.46 -8.65 -1.65
N ASN A 76 -11.99 -9.04 -2.82
CA ASN A 76 -13.43 -9.05 -3.02
C ASN A 76 -14.08 -10.03 -2.02
N PRO A 77 -15.19 -9.65 -1.35
CA PRO A 77 -15.92 -10.58 -0.48
C PRO A 77 -16.33 -11.88 -1.16
N ALA A 78 -16.67 -11.83 -2.46
CA ALA A 78 -17.05 -12.99 -3.25
C ALA A 78 -15.89 -13.99 -3.49
N ASP A 79 -14.64 -13.53 -3.43
CA ASP A 79 -13.46 -14.37 -3.68
C ASP A 79 -12.95 -15.07 -2.41
N ILE A 80 -13.39 -14.65 -1.22
CA ILE A 80 -12.93 -15.18 0.07
C ILE A 80 -13.07 -16.70 0.15
N ALA A 81 -14.21 -17.25 -0.28
CA ALA A 81 -14.43 -18.70 -0.25
C ALA A 81 -13.42 -19.46 -1.12
N LYS A 82 -13.07 -18.92 -2.30
CA LYS A 82 -12.05 -19.49 -3.19
C LYS A 82 -10.65 -19.34 -2.62
N MET A 83 -10.35 -18.20 -2.00
CA MET A 83 -9.05 -17.96 -1.35
C MET A 83 -8.81 -18.95 -0.20
N LYS A 84 -9.83 -19.23 0.63
CA LYS A 84 -9.72 -20.23 1.72
C LYS A 84 -9.42 -21.65 1.22
N GLN A 85 -9.81 -21.98 0.00
CA GLN A 85 -9.59 -23.28 -0.62
C GLN A 85 -8.24 -23.38 -1.35
N ASN A 86 -7.58 -22.26 -1.60
CA ASN A 86 -6.32 -22.23 -2.34
C ASN A 86 -5.13 -22.48 -1.38
N LYS A 87 -4.40 -23.58 -1.60
CA LYS A 87 -3.27 -23.98 -0.75
C LYS A 87 -2.03 -23.10 -0.91
N ASP A 88 -1.94 -22.35 -2.00
CA ASP A 88 -0.80 -21.47 -2.28
C ASP A 88 -0.98 -20.08 -1.63
N ILE A 89 -2.15 -19.83 -1.02
CA ILE A 89 -2.49 -18.53 -0.44
C ILE A 89 -2.84 -18.70 1.04
N GLN A 90 -2.10 -18.00 1.89
CA GLN A 90 -2.46 -17.85 3.29
C GLN A 90 -3.43 -16.67 3.44
N LEU A 91 -4.72 -16.97 3.64
CA LEU A 91 -5.71 -15.94 3.98
C LEU A 91 -5.68 -15.64 5.49
N LEU A 92 -5.18 -14.45 5.84
CA LEU A 92 -5.20 -13.93 7.21
C LEU A 92 -6.50 -13.17 7.47
N GLU A 93 -7.17 -13.46 8.59
CA GLU A 93 -8.41 -12.79 9.00
C GLU A 93 -8.36 -12.37 10.47
N GLN A 94 -8.86 -11.16 10.77
CA GLN A 94 -9.02 -10.65 12.12
C GLN A 94 -10.19 -9.64 12.16
N PRO A 95 -10.84 -9.44 13.32
CA PRO A 95 -11.82 -8.37 13.47
C PRO A 95 -11.21 -7.00 13.14
N GLY A 96 -11.88 -6.23 12.28
CA GLY A 96 -11.43 -4.91 11.89
C GLY A 96 -11.76 -3.85 12.94
N LEU A 97 -10.79 -3.01 13.29
CA LEU A 97 -11.02 -1.78 14.07
C LEU A 97 -11.29 -0.62 13.11
N ASN A 98 -12.36 -0.72 12.31
CA ASN A 98 -12.77 0.29 11.34
C ASN A 98 -14.29 0.50 11.37
N VAL A 99 -14.75 1.61 10.77
CA VAL A 99 -16.17 1.94 10.64
C VAL A 99 -16.45 2.47 9.24
N GLY A 100 -17.54 2.01 8.63
CA GLY A 100 -18.11 2.61 7.42
C GLY A 100 -19.33 3.44 7.79
N TYR A 101 -19.38 4.68 7.32
CA TYR A 101 -20.51 5.59 7.56
C TYR A 101 -20.73 6.51 6.36
N ILE A 102 -21.92 7.11 6.31
CA ILE A 102 -22.27 8.13 5.31
C ILE A 102 -22.27 9.48 6.03
N SER A 103 -21.41 10.40 5.58
CA SER A 103 -21.39 11.77 6.10
C SER A 103 -22.42 12.63 5.39
N PHE A 104 -23.28 13.30 6.18
CA PHE A 104 -24.10 14.38 5.67
C PHE A 104 -23.33 15.69 5.76
N ASN A 105 -23.26 16.44 4.65
CA ASN A 105 -22.75 17.80 4.69
C ASN A 105 -23.79 18.68 5.40
N VAL A 106 -23.50 19.07 6.64
CA VAL A 106 -24.39 19.85 7.51
C VAL A 106 -24.56 21.31 7.08
N GLU A 107 -23.78 21.79 6.12
CA GLU A 107 -23.93 23.12 5.51
C GLU A 107 -24.89 23.11 4.31
N LYS A 108 -25.15 21.93 3.72
CA LYS A 108 -26.09 21.79 2.62
C LYS A 108 -27.51 21.82 3.18
N LYS A 109 -28.25 22.90 2.86
CA LYS A 109 -29.70 22.92 3.10
C LYS A 109 -30.33 21.72 2.38
N THR A 110 -31.18 20.99 3.08
CA THR A 110 -32.03 19.98 2.45
C THR A 110 -32.90 20.68 1.40
N ALA A 111 -32.86 20.18 0.17
CA ALA A 111 -33.77 20.64 -0.87
C ALA A 111 -35.20 20.39 -0.37
N ARG A 112 -36.00 21.45 -0.28
CA ARG A 112 -37.45 21.35 -0.09
C ARG A 112 -38.12 20.93 -1.39
#